data_AF-A0A973G9X9-F1
#
_entry.id   AF-A0A973G9X9-F1
#
_cell.length_a   1.000
_cell.length_b   1.000
_cell.length_c   1.000
_cell.angle_alpha   90.00
_cell.angle_beta   90.00
_cell.angle_gamma   90.00
#
_symmetry.space_group_name_H-M   'P 1'
#
loop_
_entity.id
_entity.type
_entity.pdbx_description
1 polymer ?
#
loop_
_entity_poly.entity_id
_entity_poly.type
_entity_poly.pdbx_seq_one_letter_code
_entity_poly.pdbx_strand_id
1 'polypeptide(L)' 'GLRFEIDYDYCKGCGICAAECPCGSILMVPEVT' A
#
# COMPACT_ATOMS: atom_id res chain seq x y z
N GLY A 1 -8.72 4.51 -17.64
CA GLY A 1 -8.05 3.44 -16.86
C GLY A 1 -8.40 3.65 -15.40
N LEU A 2 -8.81 2.61 -14.70
CA LEU A 2 -9.13 2.68 -13.27
C LEU A 2 -7.81 2.81 -12.50
N ARG A 3 -7.62 3.90 -11.76
CA ARG A 3 -6.53 4.02 -10.79
C ARG A 3 -6.99 3.41 -9.47
N PHE A 4 -6.15 2.56 -8.91
CA PHE A 4 -6.33 2.04 -7.55
C PHE A 4 -5.83 3.11 -6.57
N GLU A 5 -6.68 3.51 -5.63
CA GLU A 5 -6.35 4.46 -4.57
C GLU A 5 -6.31 3.71 -3.24
N ILE A 6 -5.29 3.98 -2.43
CA ILE A 6 -5.14 3.39 -1.10
C ILE A 6 -5.76 4.37 -0.11
N ASP A 7 -6.79 3.92 0.61
CA ASP A 7 -7.34 4.63 1.75
C ASP A 7 -6.40 4.45 2.96
N TYR A 8 -5.71 5.52 3.33
CA TYR A 8 -4.75 5.50 4.44
C TYR A 8 -5.41 5.48 5.80
N ASP A 9 -6.65 5.98 5.94
CA ASP A 9 -7.39 5.92 7.21
C ASP A 9 -7.75 4.48 7.58
N TYR A 10 -7.93 3.63 6.58
CA TYR A 10 -8.14 2.18 6.77
C TYR A 10 -6.85 1.36 6.71
N CYS A 11 -5.72 1.98 6.35
CA CYS A 11 -4.45 1.28 6.23
C CYS A 11 -3.95 0.87 7.62
N LYS A 12 -3.81 -0.45 7.84
CA LYS A 12 -3.31 -0.99 9.12
C LYS A 12 -1.79 -1.08 9.19
N GLY A 13 -1.09 -0.71 8.12
CA GLY A 13 0.37 -0.85 8.03
C GLY A 13 0.87 -2.31 7.93
N CYS A 14 0.02 -3.29 7.58
CA CYS A 14 0.42 -4.72 7.59
C CYS A 14 1.33 -5.13 6.41
N GLY A 15 1.37 -4.34 5.33
CA GLY A 15 2.28 -4.55 4.20
C GLY A 15 1.94 -5.68 3.22
N ILE A 16 0.80 -6.37 3.41
CA ILE A 16 0.39 -7.45 2.49
C ILE A 16 0.16 -6.94 1.06
N CYS A 17 -0.31 -5.70 0.89
CA CYS A 17 -0.52 -5.11 -0.43
C CYS A 17 0.77 -4.97 -1.24
N ALA A 18 1.89 -4.64 -0.58
CA ALA A 18 3.20 -4.58 -1.24
C ALA A 18 3.75 -5.99 -1.55
N ALA A 19 3.56 -6.95 -0.64
CA ALA A 19 4.02 -8.33 -0.82
C ALA A 19 3.28 -9.04 -1.97
N GLU A 20 1.97 -8.83 -2.08
CA GLU A 20 1.13 -9.45 -3.11
C GLU A 20 1.21 -8.73 -4.46
N CYS A 21 1.85 -7.56 -4.54
CA CYS A 21 1.92 -6.79 -5.78
C CYS A 21 2.86 -7.47 -6.79
N PRO A 22 2.36 -8.10 -7.87
CA PRO A 22 3.19 -8.87 -8.78
C PRO A 22 4.13 -7.98 -9.61
N CYS A 23 3.77 -6.72 -9.80
CA CYS A 23 4.56 -5.73 -10.52
C CYS A 23 5.44 -4.87 -9.59
N GLY A 24 5.36 -5.04 -8.26
CA GLY A 24 6.14 -4.27 -7.31
C GLY A 24 5.84 -2.77 -7.30
N SER A 25 4.65 -2.36 -7.75
CA SER A 25 4.24 -0.96 -7.83
C SER A 25 3.86 -0.32 -6.49
N ILE A 26 3.84 -1.09 -5.40
CA ILE A 26 3.46 -0.65 -4.06
C ILE A 26 4.67 -0.82 -3.13
N LEU A 27 5.06 0.25 -2.44
CA LEU A 27 6.13 0.25 -1.46
C LEU A 27 5.58 0.57 -0.07
N MET A 28 5.94 -0.24 0.92
CA MET A 28 5.63 0.05 2.32
C MET A 28 6.68 0.97 2.93
N VAL A 29 6.22 2.04 3.58
CA VAL A 29 7.06 2.98 4.34
C VAL A 29 6.51 3.13 5.76
N PRO A 30 7.37 3.35 6.77
CA PRO A 30 6.92 3.68 8.12
C PRO A 30 6.15 5.00 8.14
N GLU A 31 5.14 5.09 9.01
CA GLU A 31 4.48 6.37 9.28
C GLU A 31 5.46 7.32 9.97
N VAL A 32 5.50 8.56 9.48
CA VAL A 32 6.37 9.59 10.03
C VAL A 32 5.61 10.31 11.13
N THR A 33 6.03 10.10 12.38
CA THR A 33 5.52 10.81 13.57
C THR A 33 6.15 12.20 13.72
#